data_AF-A0A5J4T7W1-F1
#
_entry.id   AF-A0A5J4T7W1-F1
#
_cell.length_a   1.000
_cell.length_b   1.000
_cell.length_c   1.000
_cell.angle_alpha   90.00
_cell.angle_beta   90.00
_cell.angle_gamma   90.00
#
_symmetry.space_group_name_H-M   'P 1'
#
loop_
_entity.id
_entity.type
_entity.pdbx_description
1 polymer ?
#
loop_
_entity_poly.entity_id
_entity_poly.type
_entity_poly.pdbx_seq_one_letter_code
_entity_poly.pdbx_strand_id
1 'polypeptide(L)'
;MKDLITIPTKIVPYAEVNEVLDELIECKKAYDDVIEYKLENQMKEESKKDILLHIGAKDFSIKFPHTIVPFDDAMSIFKNKNNPLYKKLFKNRQPRIIYFLCLQDIIVGILSIDSLLAA
;
A
#
# COMPACT_ATOMS: atom_id res chain seq x y z
N MET A 1 -11.84 -9.49 24.03
CA MET A 1 -12.61 -8.50 23.23
C MET A 1 -13.06 -9.20 21.97
N LYS A 2 -14.34 -9.13 21.59
CA LYS A 2 -14.76 -9.53 20.24
C LYS A 2 -14.39 -8.38 19.32
N ASP A 3 -13.71 -8.69 18.22
CA ASP A 3 -13.38 -7.68 17.21
C ASP A 3 -14.67 -7.09 16.65
N LEU A 4 -14.79 -5.76 16.69
CA LEU A 4 -15.96 -5.04 16.18
C LEU A 4 -15.97 -5.02 14.65
N ILE A 5 -14.80 -5.03 14.02
CA ILE A 5 -14.60 -4.98 12.58
C ILE A 5 -13.38 -5.82 12.24
N THR A 6 -13.47 -6.65 11.21
CA THR A 6 -12.34 -7.34 10.60
C THR A 6 -11.97 -6.63 9.31
N ILE A 7 -10.77 -6.05 9.25
CA ILE A 7 -10.24 -5.42 8.04
C ILE A 7 -9.31 -6.43 7.35
N PRO A 8 -9.56 -6.78 6.07
CA PRO A 8 -8.63 -7.59 5.29
C PRO A 8 -7.24 -6.97 5.31
N THR A 9 -6.24 -7.72 5.78
CA THR A 9 -4.88 -7.22 6.01
C THR A 9 -3.87 -8.18 5.39
N LYS A 10 -2.87 -7.64 4.68
CA LYS A 10 -1.73 -8.37 4.11
C LYS A 10 -0.45 -7.72 4.63
N ILE A 11 0.40 -8.50 5.31
CA ILE A 11 1.74 -8.06 5.73
C ILE A 11 2.70 -8.44 4.62
N VAL A 12 3.53 -7.49 4.18
CA VAL A 12 4.40 -7.65 3.00
C VAL A 12 5.84 -7.31 3.39
N PRO A 13 6.82 -8.18 3.13
CA PRO A 13 8.24 -7.85 3.29
C PRO A 13 8.67 -6.74 2.35
N TYR A 14 9.58 -5.86 2.79
CA TYR A 14 10.10 -4.76 1.96
C TYR A 14 10.64 -5.18 0.59
N ALA A 15 11.20 -6.39 0.49
CA ALA A 15 11.72 -6.94 -0.77
C ALA A 15 10.63 -7.14 -1.84
N GLU A 16 9.39 -7.42 -1.43
CA GLU A 16 8.26 -7.76 -2.31
C GLU A 16 7.29 -6.58 -2.51
N VAL A 17 7.44 -5.50 -1.75
CA VAL A 17 6.53 -4.34 -1.78
C VAL A 17 6.30 -3.80 -3.19
N ASN A 18 7.35 -3.77 -4.03
CA ASN A 18 7.23 -3.24 -5.38
C ASN A 18 6.24 -4.03 -6.23
N GLU A 19 6.35 -5.35 -6.21
CA GLU A 19 5.52 -6.27 -6.98
C GLU A 19 4.09 -6.25 -6.44
N VAL A 20 3.93 -6.35 -5.12
CA VAL A 20 2.60 -6.32 -4.49
C VAL A 20 1.87 -4.99 -4.75
N LEU A 21 2.57 -3.86 -4.77
CA LEU A 21 1.96 -2.59 -5.13
C LEU A 21 1.56 -2.52 -6.61
N ASP A 22 2.33 -3.14 -7.52
CA ASP A 22 1.99 -3.17 -8.94
C ASP A 22 0.73 -4.02 -9.17
N GLU A 23 0.69 -5.23 -8.61
CA GLU A 23 -0.48 -6.11 -8.63
C GLU A 23 -1.71 -5.40 -8.06
N LEU A 24 -1.57 -4.71 -6.92
CA LEU A 24 -2.66 -3.97 -6.29
C LEU A 24 -3.18 -2.83 -7.20
N ILE A 25 -2.29 -2.10 -7.86
CA ILE A 25 -2.68 -0.99 -8.76
C ILE A 25 -3.40 -1.54 -9.99
N GLU A 26 -2.87 -2.61 -10.59
CA GLU A 26 -3.47 -3.27 -11.76
C GLU A 26 -4.85 -3.85 -11.41
N CYS A 27 -4.95 -4.58 -10.30
CA CYS A 27 -6.21 -5.13 -9.84
C CYS A 27 -7.24 -4.04 -9.49
N LYS A 28 -6.81 -2.90 -8.95
CA LYS A 28 -7.70 -1.76 -8.68
C LYS A 28 -8.26 -1.15 -9.95
N LYS A 29 -7.41 -1.01 -10.97
CA LYS A 29 -7.87 -0.53 -12.28
C LYS A 29 -8.85 -1.51 -12.91
N ALA A 30 -8.52 -2.81 -12.89
CA ALA A 30 -9.41 -3.85 -13.40
C ALA A 30 -10.76 -3.88 -12.64
N TYR A 31 -10.73 -3.73 -11.31
CA TYR A 31 -11.93 -3.64 -10.49
C TYR A 31 -12.81 -2.46 -10.93
N ASP A 32 -12.21 -1.29 -11.14
CA ASP A 32 -12.93 -0.09 -11.58
C ASP A 32 -13.58 -0.28 -12.96
N ASP A 33 -12.84 -0.86 -13.91
CA ASP A 33 -13.35 -1.17 -15.24
C ASP A 33 -14.53 -2.16 -15.16
N VAL A 34 -14.45 -3.17 -14.28
CA VAL A 34 -15.52 -4.16 -14.07
C VAL A 34 -16.80 -3.51 -13.56
N ILE A 35 -16.68 -2.58 -12.59
CA ILE A 35 -17.82 -1.83 -12.04
C ILE A 35 -18.40 -0.87 -13.08
N GLU A 36 -17.56 -0.12 -13.78
CA GLU A 36 -17.97 0.88 -14.77
C GLU A 36 -18.71 0.24 -15.95
N TYR A 37 -18.15 -0.83 -16.50
CA TYR A 37 -18.67 -1.52 -17.68
C TYR A 37 -19.57 -2.73 -17.35
N LYS A 38 -19.82 -3.01 -16.07
CA LYS A 38 -20.66 -4.12 -15.59
C LYS A 38 -20.25 -5.49 -16.16
N LEU A 39 -18.96 -5.77 -16.12
CA LEU A 39 -18.37 -6.95 -16.77
C LEU A 39 -18.39 -8.22 -15.91
N GLU A 40 -18.87 -8.15 -14.67
CA GLU A 40 -18.80 -9.20 -13.65
C GLU A 40 -19.28 -10.59 -14.09
N ASN A 41 -20.23 -10.65 -15.02
CA ASN A 41 -20.84 -11.88 -15.55
C ASN A 41 -20.17 -12.39 -16.85
N GLN A 42 -19.26 -11.61 -17.42
CA GLN A 42 -18.56 -11.92 -18.67
C GLN A 42 -17.11 -12.36 -18.44
N MET A 43 -16.63 -12.24 -17.20
CA MET A 43 -15.28 -12.59 -16.81
C MET A 43 -15.11 -14.09 -16.57
N LYS A 44 -13.89 -14.58 -16.74
CA LYS A 44 -13.50 -15.89 -16.25
C LYS A 44 -13.45 -15.86 -14.73
N GLU A 45 -13.93 -16.94 -14.10
CA GLU A 45 -13.94 -17.08 -12.64
C GLU A 45 -12.55 -16.96 -11.99
N GLU A 46 -11.50 -17.42 -12.67
CA GLU A 46 -10.11 -17.28 -12.21
C GLU A 46 -9.70 -15.81 -12.10
N SER A 47 -9.93 -15.02 -13.14
CA SER A 47 -9.62 -13.58 -13.16
C SER A 47 -10.44 -12.80 -12.14
N LYS A 48 -11.71 -13.19 -11.95
CA LYS A 48 -12.59 -12.61 -10.93
C LYS A 48 -12.05 -12.86 -9.53
N LYS A 49 -11.66 -14.10 -9.22
CA LYS A 49 -11.06 -14.46 -7.93
C LYS A 49 -9.75 -13.72 -7.69
N ASP A 50 -8.91 -13.61 -8.71
CA ASP A 50 -7.61 -12.96 -8.61
C ASP A 50 -7.73 -11.46 -8.25
N ILE A 51 -8.60 -10.74 -8.95
CA ILE A 51 -8.89 -9.32 -8.65
C ILE A 51 -9.45 -9.18 -7.22
N LEU A 52 -10.47 -9.97 -6.87
CA LEU A 52 -11.11 -9.86 -5.56
C LEU A 52 -10.15 -10.19 -4.41
N LEU A 53 -9.25 -11.16 -4.61
CA LEU A 53 -8.21 -11.54 -3.65
C LEU A 53 -7.24 -10.39 -3.39
N HIS A 54 -6.72 -9.75 -4.44
CA HIS A 54 -5.76 -8.64 -4.31
C HIS A 54 -6.39 -7.37 -3.75
N ILE A 55 -7.68 -7.13 -4.00
CA ILE A 55 -8.43 -6.01 -3.41
C ILE A 55 -8.86 -6.29 -1.96
N GLY A 56 -8.95 -7.57 -1.57
CA GLY A 56 -9.51 -7.98 -0.28
C GLY A 56 -11.04 -7.83 -0.22
N ALA A 57 -11.73 -7.95 -1.36
CA ALA A 57 -13.18 -7.87 -1.47
C ALA A 57 -13.81 -9.26 -1.62
N LYS A 58 -15.05 -9.43 -1.16
CA LYS A 58 -15.80 -10.69 -1.34
C LYS A 58 -16.46 -10.80 -2.72
N ASP A 59 -16.87 -9.66 -3.24
CA ASP A 59 -17.57 -9.48 -4.51
C ASP A 59 -17.37 -8.03 -4.98
N PHE A 60 -18.02 -7.67 -6.08
CA PHE A 60 -17.99 -6.33 -6.67
C PHE A 60 -19.05 -5.38 -6.09
N SER A 61 -19.64 -5.67 -4.92
CA SER A 61 -20.69 -4.81 -4.34
C SER A 61 -20.14 -3.45 -3.87
N ILE A 62 -18.84 -3.35 -3.61
CA ILE A 62 -18.20 -2.14 -3.11
C ILE A 62 -17.90 -1.24 -4.30
N LYS A 63 -18.60 -0.11 -4.41
CA LYS A 63 -18.41 0.83 -5.53
C LYS A 63 -16.99 1.39 -5.62
N PHE A 64 -16.37 1.71 -4.47
CA PHE A 64 -15.04 2.32 -4.40
C PHE A 64 -14.21 1.66 -3.29
N PRO A 65 -13.47 0.58 -3.57
CA PRO A 65 -12.61 -0.03 -2.57
C PRO A 65 -11.41 0.88 -2.27
N HIS A 66 -11.29 1.31 -1.02
CA HIS A 66 -10.14 2.07 -0.50
C HIS A 66 -9.13 1.12 0.13
N THR A 67 -7.85 1.39 -0.10
CA THR A 67 -6.75 0.61 0.51
C THR A 67 -5.86 1.53 1.31
N ILE A 68 -5.55 1.11 2.53
CA ILE A 68 -4.63 1.82 3.42
C ILE A 68 -3.31 1.06 3.40
N VAL A 69 -2.21 1.77 3.16
CA VAL A 69 -0.86 1.20 3.13
C VAL A 69 0.01 1.91 4.17
N PRO A 70 0.21 1.31 5.36
CA PRO A 70 1.18 1.76 6.34
C PRO A 70 2.60 1.30 5.94
N PHE A 71 3.54 2.24 5.90
CA PHE A 71 4.98 1.99 5.75
C PHE A 71 5.69 2.41 7.03
N ASP A 72 6.44 1.51 7.65
CA ASP A 72 7.06 1.73 8.97
C ASP A 72 8.41 2.47 8.91
N ASP A 73 9.32 2.03 8.04
CA ASP A 73 10.50 2.78 7.61
C ASP A 73 10.32 3.23 6.16
N ALA A 74 9.70 4.38 5.96
CA ALA A 74 9.64 5.01 4.64
C ALA A 74 10.90 5.84 4.33
N MET A 75 11.74 6.12 5.32
CA MET A 75 12.89 7.02 5.19
C MET A 75 13.94 6.44 4.23
N SER A 76 14.18 5.12 4.29
CA SER A 76 15.06 4.42 3.35
C SER A 76 14.63 4.56 1.88
N ILE A 77 13.32 4.61 1.60
CA ILE A 77 12.76 4.80 0.26
C ILE A 77 13.06 6.22 -0.25
N PHE A 78 12.93 7.24 0.60
CA PHE A 78 13.14 8.64 0.22
C PHE A 78 14.61 9.04 0.12
N LYS A 79 15.51 8.33 0.80
CA LYS A 79 16.97 8.54 0.69
C LYS A 79 17.51 8.22 -0.71
N ASN A 80 16.91 7.26 -1.42
CA ASN A 80 17.35 6.86 -2.75
C ASN A 80 16.32 7.23 -3.83
N LYS A 81 16.58 8.30 -4.59
CA LYS A 81 15.72 8.74 -5.71
C LYS A 81 15.61 7.74 -6.87
N ASN A 82 16.54 6.79 -6.96
CA ASN A 82 16.50 5.70 -7.94
C ASN A 82 15.67 4.51 -7.46
N ASN A 83 15.22 4.50 -6.20
CA ASN A 83 14.33 3.46 -5.70
C ASN A 83 13.02 3.47 -6.53
N PRO A 84 12.60 2.33 -7.10
CA PRO A 84 11.35 2.24 -7.86
C PRO A 84 10.13 2.72 -7.06
N LEU A 85 10.11 2.47 -5.74
CA LEU A 85 9.04 2.89 -4.83
C LEU A 85 8.96 4.41 -4.71
N TYR A 86 10.10 5.11 -4.77
CA TYR A 86 10.13 6.57 -4.69
C TYR A 86 9.20 7.17 -5.75
N LYS A 87 9.39 6.80 -7.02
CA LYS A 87 8.56 7.32 -8.12
C LYS A 87 7.10 6.88 -8.01
N LYS A 88 6.83 5.65 -7.57
CA LYS A 88 5.48 5.11 -7.41
C LYS A 88 4.68 5.89 -6.36
N LEU A 89 5.25 6.10 -5.17
CA LEU A 89 4.59 6.83 -4.08
C LEU A 89 4.19 8.26 -4.49
N PHE A 90 4.99 8.93 -5.33
CA PHE A 90 4.65 10.26 -5.86
C PHE A 90 3.64 10.24 -7.02
N LYS A 91 3.65 9.19 -7.85
CA LYS A 91 2.81 9.09 -9.06
C LYS A 91 1.42 8.48 -8.79
N ASN A 92 1.25 7.73 -7.71
CA ASN A 92 0.02 7.01 -7.36
C ASN A 92 -1.10 7.90 -6.82
N ARG A 93 -1.44 8.99 -7.50
CA ARG A 93 -2.52 9.91 -7.10
C ARG A 93 -3.93 9.35 -7.31
N GLN A 94 -4.11 8.26 -8.06
CA GLN A 94 -5.44 7.86 -8.57
C GLN A 94 -6.02 6.50 -8.14
N PRO A 95 -5.32 5.50 -7.57
CA PRO A 95 -5.97 4.21 -7.26
C PRO A 95 -6.70 4.18 -5.89
N ARG A 96 -7.10 5.33 -5.31
CA ARG A 96 -7.74 5.39 -3.97
C ARG A 96 -6.94 4.57 -2.92
N ILE A 97 -5.61 4.64 -3.04
CA ILE A 97 -4.66 4.07 -2.07
C ILE A 97 -4.17 5.23 -1.21
N ILE A 98 -4.33 5.10 0.10
CA ILE A 98 -3.90 6.10 1.08
C ILE A 98 -2.66 5.54 1.77
N TYR A 99 -1.54 6.24 1.61
CA TYR A 99 -0.27 5.86 2.22
C TYR A 99 -0.08 6.58 3.55
N PHE A 100 0.23 5.82 4.60
CA PHE A 100 0.72 6.35 5.88
C PHE A 100 2.20 6.04 5.96
N LEU A 101 3.03 7.06 5.93
CA LEU A 101 4.49 6.92 5.86
C LEU A 101 5.09 7.32 7.20
N CYS A 102 5.53 6.33 7.98
CA CYS A 102 6.33 6.57 9.16
C CYS A 102 7.75 6.96 8.71
N LEU A 103 8.16 8.16 9.09
CA LEU A 103 9.51 8.67 8.89
C LEU A 103 10.21 8.62 10.24
N GLN A 104 10.78 7.48 10.59
CA GLN A 104 11.65 7.38 11.74
C GLN A 104 13.06 7.79 11.31
N ASP A 105 13.46 8.99 11.71
CA ASP A 105 14.85 9.41 11.59
C ASP A 105 15.59 8.95 12.85
N ILE A 106 16.77 8.33 12.70
CA ILE A 106 17.65 8.05 13.84
C ILE A 106 18.30 9.39 14.23
N ILE A 107 17.53 10.28 14.88
CA ILE A 107 18.11 11.35 15.71
C ILE A 107 18.34 10.75 17.10
N VAL A 108 19.12 9.68 17.18
CA VAL A 108 19.69 9.14 18.42
C VAL A 108 21.03 8.53 18.05
N GLY A 109 22.11 9.31 18.11
CA GLY A 109 23.46 8.76 17.94
C GLY A 109 24.62 9.75 17.78
N ILE A 110 24.38 11.01 17.40
CA ILE A 110 25.44 12.04 17.33
C ILE A 110 24.98 13.37 17.94
N LEU A 111 24.32 13.30 19.10
CA LEU A 111 24.63 14.26 20.16
C LEU A 111 25.58 13.49 21.07
N SER A 112 26.86 13.51 20.69
CA SER A 112 27.91 13.04 21.58
C SER A 112 27.74 13.75 22.92
N ILE A 113 27.75 12.95 23.97
CA ILE A 113 27.76 13.33 25.39
C ILE A 113 28.83 14.40 25.71
N ASP A 114 29.76 14.67 24.80
CA ASP A 114 30.75 15.74 24.87
C ASP A 114 30.16 17.15 24.99
N SER A 115 28.93 17.40 24.50
CA SER A 115 28.33 18.76 24.52
C SER A 115 27.65 19.13 25.83
N LEU A 116 27.44 18.17 26.76
CA LEU A 116 26.76 18.42 28.04
C LEU A 116 27.72 18.49 29.24
N LEU A 117 28.99 18.11 29.05
CA LEU A 117 30.05 18.20 30.07
C LEU A 117 30.92 19.47 29.93
N ALA A 118 30.58 20.36 28.99
CA ALA A 118 31.32 21.59 28.71
C ALA A 118 30.52 22.88 28.99
N ALA A 119 29.41 22.80 29.74
CA ALA A 119 28.61 23.95 30.17
C ALA A 119 28.67 24.13 31.70
#